data_AF-A0A9P8IYJ8-F1
#
_entry.id   AF-A0A9P8IYJ8-F1
#
_cell.length_a   1.000
_cell.length_b   1.000
_cell.length_c   1.000
_cell.angle_alpha   90.00
_cell.angle_beta   90.00
_cell.angle_gamma   90.00
#
_symmetry.space_group_name_H-M   'P 1'
#
loop_
_entity.id
_entity.type
_entity.pdbx_description
1 polymer ?
#
loop_
_entity_poly.entity_id
_entity_poly.type
_entity_poly.pdbx_seq_one_letter_code
_entity_poly.pdbx_strand_id
1 'polypeptide(L)'
;SNRSNVMLKIVADNSPGKHDFLLTPCSKDTFRIIYGDKEPHQGCFGNIAGAIEPYGISSDRIPCAFNCFMNVTVDSNSGELKVLPPITKPGDSIEFVAEMDLIIALTACSALQSNGGSFKPIQYKISD
;
A
#
# COMPACT_ATOMS: atom_id res chain seq x y z
N SER A 1 -3.05 -15.85 1.85
CA SER A 1 -2.53 -16.03 0.47
C SER A 1 -3.68 -16.23 -0.51
N ASN A 2 -3.42 -16.23 -1.82
CA ASN A 2 -4.38 -16.63 -2.85
C ASN A 2 -4.73 -18.15 -2.84
N ARG A 3 -4.15 -18.92 -1.90
CA ARG A 3 -4.45 -20.34 -1.64
C ARG A 3 -5.04 -20.55 -0.24
N SER A 4 -5.54 -19.48 0.38
CA SER A 4 -6.12 -19.52 1.73
C SER A 4 -5.19 -19.96 2.86
N ASN A 5 -3.87 -19.92 2.65
CA ASN A 5 -2.90 -20.07 3.74
C ASN A 5 -2.74 -18.74 4.48
N VAL A 6 -2.63 -18.79 5.80
CA VAL A 6 -2.26 -17.62 6.61
C VAL A 6 -0.81 -17.26 6.27
N MET A 7 -0.56 -15.98 5.95
CA MET A 7 0.77 -15.47 5.61
C MET A 7 1.28 -14.49 6.67
N LEU A 8 0.44 -13.50 6.99
CA LEU A 8 0.72 -12.46 7.96
C LEU A 8 -0.45 -12.35 8.92
N LYS A 9 -0.14 -12.12 10.19
CA LYS A 9 -1.10 -11.78 11.22
C LYS A 9 -0.79 -10.38 11.75
N ILE A 10 -1.77 -9.48 11.73
CA ILE A 10 -1.66 -8.18 12.42
C ILE A 10 -1.72 -8.46 13.93
N VAL A 11 -0.67 -8.09 14.66
CA VAL A 11 -0.56 -8.34 16.11
C VAL A 11 -0.66 -7.08 16.95
N ALA A 12 -0.33 -5.93 16.37
CA ALA A 12 -0.54 -4.62 16.97
C ALA A 12 -0.78 -3.56 15.88
N ASP A 13 -1.60 -2.58 16.22
CA ASP A 13 -1.82 -1.38 15.44
C ASP A 13 -2.07 -0.24 16.43
N ASN A 14 -1.10 0.68 16.54
CA ASN A 14 -1.22 1.84 17.42
C ASN A 14 -1.68 3.09 16.66
N SER A 15 -1.99 2.94 15.36
CA SER A 15 -2.57 3.99 14.55
C SER A 15 -4.08 4.09 14.80
N PRO A 16 -4.77 5.08 14.21
CA PRO A 16 -6.25 5.14 14.23
C PRO A 16 -6.97 3.99 13.49
N GLY A 17 -6.27 2.97 12.99
CA GLY A 17 -6.88 1.77 12.41
C GLY A 17 -7.39 1.91 10.98
N LYS A 18 -6.85 2.88 10.22
CA LYS A 18 -7.23 3.09 8.81
C LYS A 18 -6.20 2.46 7.87
N HIS A 19 -6.62 1.40 7.20
CA HIS A 19 -5.87 0.71 6.15
C HIS A 19 -6.84 0.34 5.02
N ASP A 20 -6.32 0.14 3.82
CA ASP A 20 -7.14 -0.13 2.65
C ASP A 20 -6.70 -1.39 1.88
N PHE A 21 -7.69 -2.08 1.31
CA PHE A 21 -7.54 -3.21 0.39
C PHE A 21 -8.35 -3.03 -0.90
N LEU A 22 -9.08 -1.92 -1.05
CA LEU A 22 -10.00 -1.69 -2.16
C LEU A 22 -9.30 -1.06 -3.37
N LEU A 23 -8.27 -0.24 -3.14
CA LEU A 23 -7.54 0.43 -4.21
C LEU A 23 -6.25 -0.32 -4.56
N THR A 24 -6.02 -0.47 -5.86
CA THR A 24 -4.79 -1.07 -6.38
C THR A 24 -3.58 -0.16 -6.12
N PRO A 25 -2.36 -0.71 -6.05
CA PRO A 25 -1.16 0.12 -5.95
C PRO A 25 -1.10 1.08 -7.13
N CYS A 26 -0.81 2.36 -6.86
CA CYS A 26 -0.71 3.34 -7.95
C CYS A 26 0.35 2.92 -8.97
N SER A 27 0.05 3.12 -10.25
CA SER A 27 0.90 2.75 -11.38
C SER A 27 1.05 3.93 -12.34
N LYS A 28 1.89 3.80 -13.38
CA LYS A 28 1.95 4.79 -14.47
C LYS A 28 0.58 5.12 -15.04
N ASP A 29 -0.30 4.12 -15.14
CA ASP A 29 -1.65 4.30 -15.64
C ASP A 29 -2.54 5.05 -14.65
N THR A 30 -2.38 4.82 -13.34
CA THR A 30 -3.05 5.64 -12.31
C THR A 30 -2.69 7.11 -12.49
N PHE A 31 -1.40 7.44 -12.62
CA PHE A 31 -0.95 8.83 -12.77
C PHE A 31 -1.42 9.45 -14.09
N ARG A 32 -1.37 8.70 -15.19
CA ARG A 32 -1.87 9.15 -16.49
C ARG A 32 -3.37 9.42 -16.49
N ILE A 33 -4.17 8.48 -15.97
CA ILE A 33 -5.64 8.49 -16.09
C ILE A 33 -6.28 9.37 -15.02
N ILE A 34 -5.84 9.24 -13.77
CA ILE A 34 -6.49 9.90 -12.61
C ILE A 34 -5.86 11.26 -12.32
N TYR A 35 -4.53 11.37 -12.42
CA TYR A 35 -3.82 12.62 -12.12
C TYR A 35 -3.59 13.49 -13.36
N GLY A 36 -3.74 12.93 -14.57
CA GLY A 36 -3.54 13.65 -15.83
C GLY A 36 -2.07 13.91 -16.16
N ASP A 37 -1.15 13.16 -15.54
CA ASP A 37 0.29 13.33 -15.76
C ASP A 37 0.66 12.95 -17.20
N LYS A 38 1.34 13.86 -17.90
CA LYS A 38 1.82 13.62 -19.27
C LYS A 38 3.02 12.67 -19.31
N GLU A 39 3.87 12.75 -18.30
CA GLU A 39 5.06 11.93 -18.12
C GLU A 39 4.97 11.18 -16.78
N PRO A 40 4.13 10.14 -16.69
CA PRO A 40 3.83 9.49 -15.42
C PRO A 40 5.02 8.67 -14.91
N HIS A 41 5.31 8.82 -13.62
CA HIS A 41 6.28 7.97 -12.94
C HIS A 41 5.70 6.60 -12.60
N GLN A 42 6.57 5.67 -12.19
CA GLN A 42 6.27 4.24 -12.10
C GLN A 42 5.24 3.83 -11.03
N GLY A 43 4.97 4.72 -10.06
CA GLY A 43 4.08 4.46 -8.93
C GLY A 43 4.54 3.33 -8.00
N CYS A 44 3.70 2.97 -7.04
CA CYS A 44 3.94 1.86 -6.12
C CYS A 44 4.10 0.53 -6.87
N PHE A 45 3.28 0.28 -7.89
CA PHE A 45 3.34 -0.96 -8.66
C PHE A 45 4.71 -1.12 -9.33
N GLY A 46 5.21 -0.07 -9.99
CA GLY A 46 6.53 -0.10 -10.62
C GLY A 46 7.68 -0.19 -9.61
N ASN A 47 7.56 0.51 -8.47
CA ASN A 47 8.54 0.40 -7.38
C ASN A 47 8.65 -1.03 -6.87
N ILE A 48 7.50 -1.68 -6.62
CA ILE A 48 7.44 -3.07 -6.14
C ILE A 48 7.97 -4.02 -7.21
N ALA A 49 7.56 -3.87 -8.46
CA ALA A 49 8.01 -4.71 -9.58
C ALA A 49 9.54 -4.71 -9.71
N GLY A 50 10.18 -3.54 -9.69
CA GLY A 50 11.65 -3.46 -9.75
C GLY A 50 12.33 -4.04 -8.51
N ALA A 51 11.72 -3.89 -7.32
CA ALA A 51 12.30 -4.39 -6.07
C ALA A 51 12.25 -5.93 -5.97
N ILE A 52 11.23 -6.58 -6.54
CA ILE A 52 11.03 -8.03 -6.44
C ILE A 52 11.57 -8.82 -7.64
N GLU A 53 11.88 -8.16 -8.75
CA GLU A 53 12.44 -8.79 -9.95
C GLU A 53 13.68 -9.66 -9.65
N PRO A 54 14.66 -9.24 -8.82
CA PRO A 54 15.83 -10.07 -8.50
C PRO A 54 15.50 -11.40 -7.80
N TYR A 55 14.31 -11.52 -7.23
CA TYR A 55 13.83 -12.75 -6.58
C TYR A 55 13.05 -13.66 -7.55
N GLY A 56 13.07 -13.37 -8.86
CA GLY A 56 12.37 -14.15 -9.88
C GLY A 56 10.86 -13.99 -9.85
N ILE A 57 10.35 -12.89 -9.28
CA ILE A 57 8.92 -12.61 -9.19
C ILE A 57 8.54 -11.62 -10.29
N SER A 58 7.75 -12.07 -11.27
CA SER A 58 7.24 -11.18 -12.32
C SER A 58 6.18 -10.22 -11.78
N SER A 59 6.04 -9.08 -12.46
CA SER A 59 5.04 -8.04 -12.13
C SER A 59 3.60 -8.58 -12.09
N ASP A 60 3.28 -9.58 -12.92
CA ASP A 60 1.95 -10.19 -13.00
C ASP A 60 1.57 -10.98 -11.75
N ARG A 61 2.56 -11.29 -10.89
CA ARG A 61 2.33 -11.92 -9.59
C ARG A 61 2.17 -10.93 -8.44
N ILE A 62 2.24 -9.62 -8.70
CA ILE A 62 1.99 -8.59 -7.69
C ILE A 62 0.47 -8.52 -7.46
N PRO A 63 -0.03 -8.87 -6.26
CA PRO A 63 -1.44 -8.78 -5.95
C PRO A 63 -1.87 -7.32 -5.67
N CYS A 64 -3.14 -7.13 -5.31
CA CYS A 64 -3.54 -5.88 -4.65
C CYS A 64 -2.67 -5.67 -3.40
N ALA A 65 -2.22 -4.43 -3.19
CA ALA A 65 -1.42 -4.08 -2.03
C ALA A 65 -2.30 -3.97 -0.79
N PHE A 66 -1.73 -4.27 0.38
CA PHE A 66 -2.29 -3.80 1.64
C PHE A 66 -1.82 -2.36 1.85
N ASN A 67 -2.71 -1.40 1.68
CA ASN A 67 -2.39 0.02 1.75
C ASN A 67 -2.36 0.47 3.22
N CYS A 68 -1.20 0.31 3.86
CA CYS A 68 -1.00 0.75 5.24
C CYS A 68 -1.27 2.25 5.39
N PHE A 69 -2.06 2.63 6.41
CA PHE A 69 -2.37 4.02 6.77
C PHE A 69 -3.21 4.81 5.75
N MET A 70 -3.64 4.17 4.66
CA MET A 70 -4.48 4.82 3.67
C MET A 70 -5.93 4.92 4.16
N ASN A 71 -6.49 6.14 4.08
CA ASN A 71 -7.83 6.43 4.57
C ASN A 71 -8.84 6.43 3.43
N VAL A 72 -9.32 5.24 3.07
CA VAL A 72 -10.39 5.06 2.09
C VAL A 72 -11.73 4.86 2.80
N THR A 73 -12.76 5.56 2.33
CA THR A 73 -14.13 5.42 2.84
C THR A 73 -15.08 5.03 1.71
N VAL A 74 -16.03 4.15 2.02
CA VAL A 74 -17.16 3.82 1.15
C VAL A 74 -18.41 4.50 1.72
N ASP A 75 -19.07 5.34 0.93
CA ASP A 75 -20.37 5.88 1.32
C ASP A 75 -21.44 4.78 1.25
N SER A 76 -22.15 4.53 2.36
CA SER A 76 -23.10 3.41 2.45
C SER A 76 -24.37 3.57 1.61
N ASN A 77 -24.68 4.81 1.19
CA ASN A 77 -25.91 5.09 0.44
C ASN A 77 -25.66 5.04 -1.07
N SER A 78 -24.56 5.63 -1.53
CA SER A 78 -24.19 5.76 -2.94
C SER A 78 -23.19 4.72 -3.42
N GLY A 79 -22.44 4.08 -2.50
CA GLY A 79 -21.31 3.21 -2.82
C GLY A 79 -20.06 3.96 -3.27
N GLU A 80 -20.05 5.30 -3.19
CA GLU A 80 -18.93 6.11 -3.64
C GLU A 80 -17.68 5.86 -2.78
N LEU A 81 -16.54 5.63 -3.45
CA LEU A 81 -15.22 5.53 -2.82
C LEU A 81 -14.57 6.91 -2.74
N LYS A 82 -14.07 7.28 -1.56
CA LYS A 82 -13.29 8.51 -1.35
C LYS A 82 -11.94 8.21 -0.73
N VAL A 83 -10.90 8.80 -1.30
CA VAL A 83 -9.57 8.85 -0.71
C VAL A 83 -9.48 10.12 0.12
N LEU A 84 -9.43 9.97 1.44
CA LEU A 84 -9.28 11.07 2.38
C LEU A 84 -7.81 11.18 2.82
N PRO A 85 -7.38 12.35 3.34
CA PRO A 85 -6.06 12.47 3.96
C PRO A 85 -5.85 11.40 5.04
N PRO A 86 -4.63 10.83 5.16
CA PRO A 86 -4.27 9.99 6.28
C PRO A 86 -4.50 10.72 7.60
N ILE A 87 -5.01 9.99 8.59
CA ILE A 87 -5.21 10.50 9.96
C ILE A 87 -4.09 10.06 10.91
N THR A 88 -3.06 9.41 10.36
CA THR A 88 -1.88 8.97 11.10
C THR A 88 -0.91 10.11 11.36
N LYS A 89 -0.09 9.95 12.40
CA LYS A 89 0.95 10.87 12.83
C LYS A 89 2.31 10.17 12.90
N PRO A 90 3.44 10.92 12.94
CA PRO A 90 4.75 10.32 13.18
C PRO A 90 4.76 9.49 14.46
N GLY A 91 5.28 8.27 14.37
CA GLY A 91 5.30 7.30 15.48
C GLY A 91 4.18 6.27 15.45
N ASP A 92 3.13 6.48 14.64
CA ASP A 92 2.14 5.42 14.39
C ASP A 92 2.78 4.26 13.61
N SER A 93 2.37 3.04 13.92
CA SER A 93 2.92 1.78 13.44
C SER A 93 1.86 0.69 13.41
N ILE A 94 2.04 -0.25 12.48
CA ILE A 94 1.33 -1.52 12.40
C ILE A 94 2.35 -2.65 12.38
N GLU A 95 2.09 -3.69 13.16
CA GLU A 95 3.00 -4.80 13.40
C GLU A 95 2.40 -6.11 12.91
N PHE A 96 3.22 -6.93 12.27
CA PHE A 96 2.83 -8.21 11.71
C PHE A 96 3.74 -9.32 12.19
N VAL A 97 3.17 -10.49 12.43
CA VAL A 97 3.91 -11.75 12.55
C VAL A 97 3.80 -12.49 11.22
N ALA A 98 4.95 -12.92 10.69
CA ALA A 98 5.02 -13.82 9.55
C ALA A 98 4.71 -15.26 10.01
N GLU A 99 3.69 -15.86 9.43
CA GLU A 99 3.20 -17.22 9.76
C GLU A 99 3.83 -18.27 8.82
N MET A 100 4.75 -17.84 7.96
CA MET A 100 5.56 -18.64 7.04
C MET A 100 6.74 -17.79 6.52
N ASP A 101 7.67 -18.39 5.79
CA ASP A 101 8.73 -17.66 5.09
C ASP A 101 8.15 -16.76 3.99
N LEU A 102 8.52 -15.48 4.00
CA LEU A 102 7.95 -14.46 3.11
C LEU A 102 9.02 -13.55 2.50
N ILE A 103 8.75 -13.14 1.27
CA ILE A 103 9.34 -11.95 0.66
C ILE A 103 8.30 -10.82 0.82
N ILE A 104 8.65 -9.76 1.55
CA ILE A 104 7.80 -8.59 1.75
C ILE A 104 8.34 -7.44 0.89
N ALA A 105 7.52 -6.95 -0.04
CA ALA A 105 7.80 -5.75 -0.79
C ALA A 105 7.04 -4.56 -0.18
N LEU A 106 7.78 -3.52 0.20
CA LEU A 106 7.25 -2.32 0.86
C LEU A 106 7.73 -1.08 0.11
N THR A 107 6.85 -0.09 -0.07
CA THR A 107 7.20 1.16 -0.75
C THR A 107 6.45 2.34 -0.15
N ALA A 108 7.12 3.50 -0.05
CA ALA A 108 6.47 4.76 0.29
C ALA A 108 5.68 5.26 -0.93
N CYS A 109 4.38 5.48 -0.76
CA CYS A 109 3.50 5.80 -1.88
C CYS A 109 3.80 7.18 -2.47
N SER A 110 3.81 7.28 -3.80
CA SER A 110 4.02 8.51 -4.55
C SER A 110 2.73 9.17 -5.06
N ALA A 111 1.56 8.70 -4.63
CA ALA A 111 0.27 9.31 -4.96
C ALA A 111 -0.05 10.47 -4.01
N LEU A 112 -0.08 11.71 -4.52
CA LEU A 112 -0.18 12.92 -3.68
C LEU A 112 -1.45 12.97 -2.82
N GLN A 113 -2.60 12.59 -3.39
CA GLN A 113 -3.89 12.61 -2.69
C GLN A 113 -3.91 11.62 -1.52
N SER A 114 -3.41 10.40 -1.76
CA SER A 114 -3.32 9.35 -0.74
C SER A 114 -2.37 9.69 0.42
N ASN A 115 -1.44 10.62 0.21
CA ASN A 115 -0.46 11.07 1.21
C ASN A 115 -0.83 12.40 1.87
N GLY A 116 -2.05 12.90 1.68
CA GLY A 116 -2.49 14.17 2.27
C GLY A 116 -1.71 15.38 1.77
N GLY A 117 -1.22 15.36 0.53
CA GLY A 117 -0.55 16.50 -0.10
C GLY A 117 0.95 16.62 0.15
N SER A 118 1.59 15.67 0.87
CA SER A 118 3.03 15.70 1.11
C SER A 118 3.63 14.30 1.19
N PHE A 119 4.78 14.08 0.55
CA PHE A 119 5.48 12.79 0.63
C PHE A 119 6.41 12.73 1.83
N LYS A 120 6.35 11.63 2.58
CA LYS A 120 7.14 11.40 3.80
C LYS A 120 7.76 10.00 3.74
N PRO A 121 8.93 9.78 4.36
CA PRO A 121 9.51 8.45 4.45
C PRO A 121 8.66 7.55 5.35
N ILE A 122 8.74 6.25 5.09
CA ILE A 122 8.28 5.21 6.01
C ILE A 122 9.49 4.46 6.56
N GLN A 123 9.37 3.97 7.78
CA GLN A 123 10.37 3.11 8.41
C GLN A 123 9.81 1.70 8.55
N TYR A 124 10.69 0.72 8.53
CA TYR A 124 10.37 -0.66 8.86
C TYR A 124 11.46 -1.24 9.75
N LYS A 125 11.09 -2.24 10.54
CA LYS A 125 12.00 -3.02 11.37
C LYS A 125 11.59 -4.49 11.26
N ILE A 126 12.59 -5.36 11.20
CA ILE A 126 12.41 -6.81 11.31
C ILE A 126 13.02 -7.21 12.66
N SER A 127 12.31 -8.04 13.42
CA SER A 127 12.77 -8.59 14.70
C SER A 127 12.34 -10.04 14.82
N ASP A 128 13.11 -10.80 15.59
CA ASP A 128 12.86 -12.21 15.92
C ASP A 128 11.81 -12.38 17.04
#